data_AF-A0A6N0NZ75-F1
#
_entry.id   AF-A0A6N0NZ75-F1
#
_cell.length_a   1.000
_cell.length_b   1.000
_cell.length_c   1.000
_cell.angle_alpha   90.00
_cell.angle_beta   90.00
_cell.angle_gamma   90.00
#
_symmetry.space_group_name_H-M   'P 1'
#
loop_
_entity.id
_entity.type
_entity.pdbx_description
1 polymer ?
#
loop_
_entity_poly.entity_id
_entity_poly.type
_entity_poly.pdbx_seq_one_letter_code
_entity_poly.pdbx_strand_id
1 'polypeptide(L)'
;MAHYAPYTLKPGMTPWQIVLGYFIAAGVVAVILLVRKRDKLTALDLVYSAIGGALVAVADHVVGDLIFLPSPIFPIVNPPVWFRILAFFLTIGLVRKVGSGMFTMAVFDLVGDLLHFDFAGEPLWLVEDVLTYGLFADLTIFLTRNKIFGIGSSRFNFLLAVAEGALLGFVFSFVHPFFTYGFIAPFVFGFAPNDARVIYLLLTYIPGDIVIGVVSAILANRVSRVVL
;
A
#
# COMPACT_ATOMS: atom_id res chain seq x y z
N MET A 1 -14.96 -20.21 32.26
CA MET A 1 -14.03 -20.62 31.19
C MET A 1 -14.83 -20.71 29.91
N ALA A 2 -14.78 -19.68 29.07
CA ALA A 2 -15.53 -19.63 27.83
C ALA A 2 -14.86 -20.55 26.80
N HIS A 3 -15.63 -21.49 26.26
CA HIS A 3 -15.20 -22.38 25.20
C HIS A 3 -14.79 -21.56 23.97
N TYR A 4 -13.51 -21.64 23.59
CA TYR A 4 -13.05 -21.21 22.28
C TYR A 4 -13.74 -22.10 21.24
N ALA A 5 -14.76 -21.55 20.58
CA ALA A 5 -15.33 -22.16 19.39
C ALA A 5 -14.22 -22.34 18.34
N PRO A 6 -14.24 -23.44 17.56
CA PRO A 6 -13.24 -23.68 16.52
C PRO A 6 -13.20 -22.47 15.57
N TYR A 7 -11.99 -22.16 15.06
CA TYR A 7 -11.63 -21.04 14.17
C TYR A 7 -12.34 -21.07 12.80
N THR A 8 -13.64 -21.32 12.77
CA THR A 8 -14.49 -21.32 11.57
C THR A 8 -15.23 -19.99 11.51
N LEU A 9 -14.77 -19.12 10.61
CA LEU A 9 -15.54 -18.10 9.88
C LEU A 9 -16.66 -17.46 10.72
N LYS A 10 -16.33 -16.42 11.51
CA LYS A 10 -17.39 -15.54 11.99
C LYS A 10 -18.06 -14.91 10.76
N PRO A 11 -19.40 -15.01 10.60
CA PRO A 11 -20.10 -14.32 9.52
C PRO A 11 -19.69 -12.85 9.50
N GLY A 12 -19.37 -12.29 8.33
CA GLY A 12 -18.86 -10.93 8.23
C GLY A 12 -17.34 -10.78 8.05
N MET A 13 -16.56 -11.87 8.13
CA MET A 13 -15.10 -11.86 7.90
C MET A 13 -14.77 -12.30 6.47
N THR A 14 -13.74 -11.69 5.89
CA THR A 14 -13.11 -12.21 4.68
C THR A 14 -12.66 -13.66 4.94
N PRO A 15 -13.06 -14.64 4.09
CA PRO A 15 -12.68 -16.03 4.29
C PRO A 15 -11.17 -16.22 4.34
N TRP A 16 -10.67 -16.85 5.41
CA TRP A 16 -9.23 -16.99 5.65
C TRP A 16 -8.50 -17.75 4.53
N GLN A 17 -9.20 -18.65 3.83
CA GLN A 17 -8.64 -19.38 2.68
C GLN A 17 -8.35 -18.45 1.50
N ILE A 18 -9.18 -17.42 1.30
CA ILE A 18 -8.97 -16.41 0.26
C ILE A 18 -7.77 -15.55 0.63
N VAL A 19 -7.68 -15.13 1.89
CA VAL A 19 -6.57 -14.31 2.40
C VAL A 19 -5.25 -15.08 2.30
N LEU A 20 -5.21 -16.31 2.79
CA LEU A 20 -4.01 -17.14 2.71
C LEU A 20 -3.64 -17.45 1.26
N GLY A 21 -4.62 -17.79 0.42
CA GLY A 21 -4.41 -18.02 -1.02
C GLY A 21 -3.80 -16.79 -1.71
N TYR A 22 -4.29 -15.60 -1.39
CA TYR A 22 -3.73 -14.34 -1.88
C TYR A 22 -2.27 -14.19 -1.46
N PHE A 23 -1.95 -14.30 -0.16
CA PHE A 23 -0.58 -14.06 0.32
C PHE A 23 0.43 -15.12 -0.14
N ILE A 24 0.00 -16.37 -0.32
CA ILE A 24 0.83 -17.40 -0.96
C ILE A 24 1.13 -17.00 -2.41
N ALA A 25 0.09 -16.63 -3.19
CA ALA A 25 0.28 -16.21 -4.58
C ALA A 25 1.15 -14.95 -4.68
N ALA A 26 0.92 -13.96 -3.83
CA ALA A 26 1.69 -12.73 -3.73
C ALA A 26 3.15 -13.02 -3.39
N GLY A 27 3.42 -13.91 -2.41
CA GLY A 27 4.77 -14.35 -2.07
C GLY A 27 5.49 -15.03 -3.24
N VAL A 28 4.80 -15.89 -3.99
CA VAL A 28 5.34 -16.51 -5.22
C VAL A 28 5.68 -15.45 -6.26
N VAL A 29 4.78 -14.49 -6.49
CA VAL A 29 5.01 -13.37 -7.43
C VAL A 29 6.20 -12.52 -6.98
N ALA A 30 6.31 -12.20 -5.68
CA ALA A 30 7.43 -11.45 -5.12
C ALA A 30 8.76 -12.14 -5.39
N VAL A 31 8.84 -13.45 -5.14
CA VAL A 31 10.05 -14.25 -5.44
C VAL A 31 10.37 -14.21 -6.93
N ILE A 32 9.38 -14.40 -7.80
CA ILE A 32 9.59 -14.34 -9.27
C ILE A 32 10.13 -12.97 -9.68
N LEU A 33 9.57 -11.87 -9.16
CA LEU A 33 10.03 -10.52 -9.46
C LEU A 33 11.47 -10.29 -8.98
N LEU A 34 11.81 -10.72 -7.77
CA LEU A 34 13.14 -10.52 -7.19
C LEU A 34 14.21 -11.34 -7.91
N VAL A 35 13.88 -12.52 -8.42
CA VAL A 35 14.78 -13.36 -9.23
C VAL A 35 14.93 -12.83 -10.66
N ARG A 36 13.85 -12.29 -11.24
CA ARG A 36 13.83 -11.82 -12.64
C ARG A 36 14.14 -10.33 -12.81
N LYS A 37 14.41 -9.60 -11.73
CA LYS A 37 14.74 -8.17 -11.81
C LYS A 37 16.00 -7.96 -12.64
N ARG A 38 16.00 -6.88 -13.43
CA ARG A 38 17.13 -6.51 -14.28
C ARG A 38 18.23 -5.83 -13.47
N ASP A 39 17.81 -4.90 -12.62
CA ASP A 39 18.73 -4.09 -11.83
C ASP A 39 18.69 -4.53 -10.37
N LYS A 40 19.87 -4.60 -9.76
CA LYS A 40 20.00 -4.83 -8.33
C LYS A 40 19.85 -3.50 -7.59
N LEU A 41 19.24 -3.56 -6.41
CA LEU A 41 19.25 -2.44 -5.48
C LEU A 41 20.69 -2.22 -5.00
N THR A 42 21.14 -0.98 -5.13
CA THR A 42 22.39 -0.49 -4.57
C THR A 42 22.17 -0.05 -3.13
N ALA A 43 23.27 0.21 -2.40
CA ALA A 43 23.18 0.77 -1.05
C ALA A 43 22.41 2.11 -1.02
N LEU A 44 22.61 2.99 -2.00
CA LEU A 44 21.89 4.26 -2.09
C LEU A 44 20.39 4.04 -2.34
N ASP A 45 20.01 3.07 -3.17
CA ASP A 45 18.59 2.77 -3.40
C ASP A 45 17.91 2.31 -2.11
N LEU A 46 18.57 1.48 -1.31
CA LEU A 46 18.08 1.04 0.00
C LEU A 46 17.97 2.22 0.97
N VAL A 47 18.96 3.11 1.01
CA VAL A 47 18.91 4.32 1.86
C VAL A 47 17.73 5.21 1.47
N TYR A 48 17.53 5.48 0.17
CA TYR A 48 16.39 6.31 -0.28
C TYR A 48 15.04 5.65 0.00
N SER A 49 14.93 4.33 -0.19
CA SER A 49 13.72 3.60 0.17
C SER A 49 13.47 3.58 1.68
N ALA A 50 14.51 3.48 2.52
CA ALA A 50 14.35 3.52 3.98
C ALA A 50 13.92 4.90 4.47
N ILE A 51 14.56 5.97 3.99
CA ILE A 51 14.15 7.36 4.27
C ILE A 51 12.71 7.56 3.79
N GLY A 52 12.40 7.10 2.59
CA GLY A 52 11.06 7.15 2.04
C GLY A 52 10.03 6.42 2.90
N GLY A 53 10.33 5.20 3.35
CA GLY A 53 9.43 4.43 4.23
C GLY A 53 9.15 5.15 5.54
N ALA A 54 10.19 5.72 6.17
CA ALA A 54 10.02 6.55 7.37
C ALA A 54 9.18 7.80 7.09
N LEU A 55 9.37 8.45 5.92
CA LEU A 55 8.55 9.59 5.51
C LEU A 55 7.09 9.19 5.27
N VAL A 56 6.83 8.01 4.69
CA VAL A 56 5.48 7.46 4.53
C VAL A 56 4.85 7.27 5.91
N ALA A 57 5.59 6.74 6.89
CA ALA A 57 5.07 6.48 8.23
C ALA A 57 4.68 7.78 8.95
N VAL A 58 5.52 8.82 8.84
CA VAL A 58 5.20 10.15 9.37
C VAL A 58 4.03 10.78 8.62
N ALA A 59 3.98 10.65 7.29
CA ALA A 59 2.91 11.22 6.49
C ALA A 59 1.55 10.60 6.84
N ASP A 60 1.51 9.29 7.06
CA ASP A 60 0.32 8.54 7.46
C ASP A 60 -0.07 8.84 8.93
N HIS A 61 0.79 8.42 9.87
CA HIS A 61 0.46 8.33 11.29
C HIS A 61 0.69 9.60 12.11
N VAL A 62 1.32 10.62 11.51
CA VAL A 62 1.49 11.92 12.17
C VAL A 62 0.71 12.99 11.42
N VAL A 63 0.93 13.15 10.11
CA VAL A 63 0.25 14.21 9.35
C VAL A 63 -1.19 13.83 9.03
N GLY A 64 -1.43 12.61 8.55
CA GLY A 64 -2.76 12.12 8.20
C GLY A 64 -3.69 12.06 9.41
N ASP A 65 -3.21 11.49 10.52
CA ASP A 65 -4.00 11.35 11.76
C ASP A 65 -4.41 12.68 12.40
N LEU A 66 -3.69 13.78 12.12
CA LEU A 66 -4.07 15.12 12.59
C LEU A 66 -5.27 15.72 11.85
N ILE A 67 -5.65 15.16 10.69
CA ILE A 67 -6.69 15.72 9.83
C ILE A 67 -8.00 14.97 10.07
N PHE A 68 -8.91 15.63 10.79
CA PHE A 68 -10.24 15.11 11.07
C PHE A 68 -11.23 15.52 9.99
N LEU A 69 -11.91 14.53 9.40
CA LEU A 69 -12.99 14.75 8.45
C LEU A 69 -14.31 14.15 8.96
N PRO A 70 -15.47 14.70 8.57
CA PRO A 70 -16.76 14.12 8.92
C PRO A 70 -16.86 12.66 8.45
N SER A 71 -17.46 11.81 9.29
CA SER A 71 -17.57 10.36 9.05
C SER A 71 -18.09 9.96 7.66
N PRO A 72 -19.06 10.66 7.02
CA PRO A 72 -19.50 10.30 5.67
C PRO A 72 -18.46 10.56 4.56
N ILE A 73 -17.50 11.45 4.80
CA ILE A 73 -16.48 11.87 3.84
C ILE A 73 -15.17 11.12 4.08
N PHE A 74 -14.86 10.80 5.35
CA PHE A 74 -13.60 10.19 5.75
C PHE A 74 -13.23 8.91 4.97
N PRO A 75 -14.15 7.98 4.65
CA PRO A 75 -13.82 6.81 3.83
C PRO A 75 -13.47 7.13 2.37
N ILE A 76 -13.90 8.28 1.85
CA ILE A 76 -13.62 8.73 0.48
C ILE A 76 -12.30 9.52 0.46
N VAL A 77 -12.12 10.40 1.43
CA VAL A 77 -10.89 11.16 1.63
C VAL A 77 -10.35 10.72 2.98
N ASN A 78 -9.60 9.62 2.99
CA ASN A 78 -8.94 9.11 4.19
C ASN A 78 -7.54 9.75 4.25
N PRO A 79 -7.30 10.78 5.09
CA PRO A 79 -6.04 11.50 5.04
C PRO A 79 -4.82 10.61 5.33
N PRO A 80 -4.79 9.75 6.37
CA PRO A 80 -3.76 8.72 6.56
C PRO A 80 -3.37 7.98 5.27
N VAL A 81 -4.35 7.37 4.61
CA VAL A 81 -4.13 6.60 3.37
C VAL A 81 -3.68 7.50 2.21
N TRP A 82 -4.27 8.69 2.07
CA TRP A 82 -3.90 9.62 1.00
C TRP A 82 -2.45 10.08 1.12
N PHE A 83 -2.01 10.41 2.35
CA PHE A 83 -0.63 10.80 2.61
C PHE A 83 0.34 9.62 2.48
N ARG A 84 -0.07 8.39 2.85
CA ARG A 84 0.67 7.16 2.56
C ARG A 84 0.93 7.02 1.06
N ILE A 85 -0.12 7.04 0.25
CA ILE A 85 -0.03 6.89 -1.22
C ILE A 85 0.85 7.98 -1.83
N LEU A 86 0.68 9.22 -1.40
CA LEU A 86 1.46 10.35 -1.88
C LEU A 86 2.95 10.18 -1.62
N ALA A 87 3.34 10.00 -0.36
CA ALA A 87 4.74 9.84 0.03
C ALA A 87 5.36 8.58 -0.60
N PHE A 88 4.58 7.50 -0.68
CA PHE A 88 5.04 6.24 -1.23
C PHE A 88 5.32 6.34 -2.73
N PHE A 89 4.41 6.95 -3.51
CA PHE A 89 4.59 7.14 -4.95
C PHE A 89 5.78 8.04 -5.28
N LEU A 90 6.00 9.10 -4.49
CA LEU A 90 7.20 9.93 -4.63
C LEU A 90 8.47 9.11 -4.40
N THR A 91 8.49 8.26 -3.37
CA THR A 91 9.64 7.40 -3.03
C THR A 91 9.94 6.39 -4.15
N ILE A 92 8.95 5.59 -4.56
CA ILE A 92 9.16 4.59 -5.61
C ILE A 92 9.41 5.23 -6.98
N GLY A 93 8.84 6.42 -7.23
CA GLY A 93 9.10 7.21 -8.43
C GLY A 93 10.52 7.78 -8.49
N LEU A 94 11.17 7.97 -7.34
CA LEU A 94 12.59 8.34 -7.26
C LEU A 94 13.49 7.12 -7.54
N VAL A 95 13.25 6.00 -6.83
CA VAL A 95 14.13 4.81 -6.85
C VAL A 95 13.93 3.94 -8.10
N ARG A 96 12.68 3.66 -8.48
CA ARG A 96 12.26 2.97 -9.71
C ARG A 96 12.94 1.61 -9.98
N LYS A 97 13.27 0.86 -8.92
CA LYS A 97 13.90 -0.47 -9.03
C LYS A 97 13.07 -1.52 -8.31
N VAL A 98 12.97 -2.71 -8.89
CA VAL A 98 12.21 -3.81 -8.31
C VAL A 98 12.80 -4.22 -6.95
N GLY A 99 11.92 -4.29 -5.95
CA GLY A 99 12.23 -4.52 -4.54
C GLY A 99 12.16 -3.24 -3.71
N SER A 100 12.19 -2.06 -4.36
CA SER A 100 12.10 -0.78 -3.65
C SER A 100 10.72 -0.55 -3.06
N GLY A 101 9.64 -1.00 -3.72
CA GLY A 101 8.28 -0.89 -3.20
C GLY A 101 8.10 -1.73 -1.93
N MET A 102 8.40 -3.02 -2.01
CA MET A 102 8.33 -3.94 -0.87
C MET A 102 9.22 -3.49 0.29
N PHE A 103 10.46 -3.07 0.03
CA PHE A 103 11.36 -2.62 1.09
C PHE A 103 10.90 -1.31 1.74
N THR A 104 10.39 -0.36 0.95
CA THR A 104 9.84 0.89 1.48
C THR A 104 8.63 0.63 2.38
N MET A 105 7.73 -0.29 1.98
CA MET A 105 6.57 -0.65 2.81
C MET A 105 6.96 -1.43 4.07
N ALA A 106 8.01 -2.26 4.01
CA ALA A 106 8.55 -2.91 5.20
C ALA A 106 9.10 -1.89 6.22
N VAL A 107 9.79 -0.86 5.74
CA VAL A 107 10.29 0.21 6.63
C VAL A 107 9.14 1.09 7.12
N PHE A 108 8.17 1.40 6.27
CA PHE A 108 6.96 2.12 6.65
C PHE A 108 6.26 1.43 7.83
N ASP A 109 6.01 0.13 7.72
CA ASP A 109 5.32 -0.66 8.73
C ASP A 109 6.09 -0.67 10.06
N LEU A 110 7.38 -1.02 10.03
CA LEU A 110 8.23 -1.02 11.23
C LEU A 110 8.33 0.34 11.91
N VAL A 111 8.40 1.43 11.14
CA VAL A 111 8.44 2.79 11.69
C VAL A 111 7.05 3.23 12.18
N GLY A 112 5.99 2.86 11.46
CA GLY A 112 4.60 3.11 11.86
C GLY A 112 4.27 2.44 13.19
N ASP A 113 4.73 1.21 13.40
CA ASP A 113 4.63 0.50 14.67
C ASP A 113 5.30 1.26 15.81
N LEU A 114 6.52 1.75 15.59
CA LEU A 114 7.24 2.55 16.59
C LEU A 114 6.56 3.89 16.91
N LEU A 115 5.74 4.42 15.99
CA LEU A 115 5.07 5.71 16.14
C LEU A 115 3.64 5.59 16.69
N HIS A 116 2.91 4.51 16.37
CA HIS A 116 1.46 4.46 16.53
C HIS A 116 0.93 3.14 17.11
N PHE A 117 1.43 1.99 16.68
CA PHE A 117 0.77 0.70 16.95
C PHE A 117 1.47 -0.20 17.98
N ASP A 118 2.67 0.14 18.46
CA ASP A 118 3.42 -0.66 19.44
C ASP A 118 3.57 -2.14 19.02
N PHE A 119 3.72 -2.41 17.72
CA PHE A 119 3.79 -3.76 17.12
C PHE A 119 2.52 -4.61 17.29
N ALA A 120 1.37 -3.98 17.57
CA ALA A 120 0.10 -4.67 17.70
C ALA A 120 -0.41 -5.15 16.34
N GLY A 121 -0.44 -6.48 16.16
CA GLY A 121 -0.94 -7.14 14.96
C GLY A 121 0.15 -7.63 14.02
N GLU A 122 1.42 -7.41 14.37
CA GLU A 122 2.55 -8.06 13.75
C GLU A 122 2.49 -9.59 13.89
N PRO A 123 2.90 -10.37 12.87
CA PRO A 123 3.49 -9.95 11.60
C PRO A 123 2.47 -9.72 10.47
N LEU A 124 1.17 -9.60 10.78
CA LEU A 124 0.12 -9.56 9.76
C LEU A 124 0.12 -8.24 8.98
N TRP A 125 0.38 -7.11 9.64
CA TRP A 125 0.47 -5.80 8.98
C TRP A 125 1.68 -5.72 8.07
N LEU A 126 2.85 -6.12 8.55
CA LEU A 126 4.05 -6.21 7.71
C LEU A 126 3.82 -7.04 6.44
N VAL A 127 3.20 -8.22 6.57
CA VAL A 127 2.90 -9.09 5.41
C VAL A 127 1.89 -8.43 4.48
N GLU A 128 0.84 -7.80 5.01
CA GLU A 128 -0.14 -7.04 4.23
C GLU A 128 0.56 -5.92 3.46
N ASP A 129 1.25 -5.01 4.12
CA ASP A 129 1.82 -3.82 3.50
C ASP A 129 2.91 -4.16 2.47
N VAL A 130 3.76 -5.13 2.77
CA VAL A 130 4.82 -5.56 1.86
C VAL A 130 4.24 -6.30 0.65
N LEU A 131 3.36 -7.28 0.85
CA LEU A 131 2.86 -8.15 -0.23
C LEU A 131 1.63 -7.60 -0.95
N THR A 132 1.07 -6.47 -0.52
CA THR A 132 0.05 -5.73 -1.25
C THR A 132 0.65 -4.46 -1.86
N TYR A 133 0.70 -3.35 -1.11
CA TYR A 133 1.17 -2.04 -1.55
C TYR A 133 2.56 -2.11 -2.19
N GLY A 134 3.50 -2.71 -1.47
CA GLY A 134 4.89 -2.84 -1.91
C GLY A 134 5.02 -3.67 -3.18
N LEU A 135 4.39 -4.84 -3.20
CA LEU A 135 4.45 -5.77 -4.32
C LEU A 135 3.79 -5.22 -5.58
N PHE A 136 2.64 -4.57 -5.49
CA PHE A 136 1.96 -3.97 -6.64
C PHE A 136 2.77 -2.84 -7.27
N ALA A 137 3.45 -2.03 -6.45
CA ALA A 137 4.41 -1.04 -6.93
C ALA A 137 5.58 -1.71 -7.67
N ASP A 138 6.18 -2.74 -7.08
CA ASP A 138 7.29 -3.47 -7.69
C ASP A 138 6.90 -4.21 -8.97
N LEU A 139 5.68 -4.76 -9.03
CA LEU A 139 5.11 -5.34 -10.24
C LEU A 139 4.97 -4.28 -11.34
N THR A 140 4.48 -3.08 -11.00
CA THR A 140 4.37 -1.97 -11.94
C THR A 140 5.74 -1.52 -12.44
N ILE A 141 6.74 -1.39 -11.54
CA ILE A 141 8.13 -1.09 -11.91
C ILE A 141 8.69 -2.15 -12.87
N PHE A 142 8.43 -3.43 -12.60
CA PHE A 142 8.88 -4.53 -13.44
C PHE A 142 8.26 -4.48 -14.84
N LEU A 143 6.93 -4.30 -14.92
CA LEU A 143 6.17 -4.25 -16.18
C LEU A 143 6.56 -3.03 -17.02
N THR A 144 6.78 -1.89 -16.37
CA THR A 144 7.19 -0.63 -17.03
C THR A 144 8.69 -0.56 -17.33
N ARG A 145 9.47 -1.57 -16.90
CA ARG A 145 10.94 -1.61 -17.05
C ARG A 145 11.61 -0.37 -16.45
N ASN A 146 11.31 -0.09 -15.17
CA ASN A 146 11.81 1.05 -14.39
C ASN A 146 11.30 2.42 -14.86
N LYS A 147 10.24 2.46 -15.67
CA LYS A 147 9.63 3.70 -16.18
C LYS A 147 8.26 3.97 -15.54
N ILE A 148 8.08 3.54 -14.30
CA ILE A 148 6.87 3.79 -13.52
C ILE A 148 6.50 5.28 -13.55
N PHE A 149 5.21 5.55 -13.58
CA PHE A 149 4.58 6.84 -13.79
C PHE A 149 5.02 7.54 -15.08
N GLY A 150 5.38 6.78 -16.11
CA GLY A 150 5.90 7.32 -17.38
C GLY A 150 7.22 8.08 -17.24
N ILE A 151 7.98 7.89 -16.16
CA ILE A 151 9.25 8.57 -15.93
C ILE A 151 10.31 8.02 -16.90
N GLY A 152 10.95 8.88 -17.68
CA GLY A 152 11.90 8.47 -18.73
C GLY A 152 11.26 7.87 -19.98
N SER A 153 9.94 7.99 -20.15
CA SER A 153 9.28 7.92 -21.46
C SER A 153 9.36 9.28 -22.16
N SER A 154 9.06 9.39 -23.45
CA SER A 154 9.11 10.67 -24.20
C SER A 154 7.77 11.11 -24.77
N ARG A 155 6.90 10.17 -25.15
CA ARG A 155 5.68 10.47 -25.93
C ARG A 155 4.40 10.47 -25.11
N PHE A 156 4.37 9.78 -23.95
CA PHE A 156 3.13 9.51 -23.21
C PHE A 156 3.27 9.66 -21.69
N ASN A 157 4.25 10.43 -21.20
CA ASN A 157 4.60 10.45 -19.77
C ASN A 157 3.43 10.81 -18.87
N PHE A 158 2.68 11.84 -19.25
CA PHE A 158 1.53 12.28 -18.48
C PHE A 158 0.41 11.24 -18.48
N LEU A 159 0.08 10.70 -19.65
CA LEU A 159 -0.99 9.70 -19.78
C LEU A 159 -0.64 8.40 -19.04
N LEU A 160 0.62 7.97 -19.09
CA LEU A 160 1.12 6.83 -18.33
C LEU A 160 1.10 7.11 -16.81
N ALA A 161 1.49 8.30 -16.36
CA ALA A 161 1.37 8.68 -14.96
C ALA A 161 -0.09 8.60 -14.47
N VAL A 162 -1.02 9.14 -15.24
CA VAL A 162 -2.47 9.06 -14.93
C VAL A 162 -2.94 7.61 -14.90
N ALA A 163 -2.64 6.82 -15.94
CA ALA A 163 -3.12 5.45 -16.04
C ALA A 163 -2.54 4.53 -14.95
N GLU A 164 -1.22 4.58 -14.74
CA GLU A 164 -0.54 3.77 -13.72
C GLU A 164 -0.90 4.21 -12.30
N GLY A 165 -1.03 5.52 -12.07
CA GLY A 165 -1.49 6.07 -10.79
C GLY A 165 -2.93 5.67 -10.47
N ALA A 166 -3.85 5.75 -11.44
CA ALA A 166 -5.23 5.30 -11.28
C ALA A 166 -5.30 3.79 -11.03
N LEU A 167 -4.52 2.99 -11.76
CA LEU A 167 -4.50 1.53 -11.59
C LEU A 167 -3.98 1.14 -10.20
N LEU A 168 -2.87 1.73 -9.77
CA LEU A 168 -2.29 1.49 -8.45
C LEU A 168 -3.23 1.96 -7.34
N GLY A 169 -3.82 3.15 -7.46
CA GLY A 169 -4.84 3.65 -6.54
C GLY A 169 -6.05 2.71 -6.45
N PHE A 170 -6.54 2.21 -7.58
CA PHE A 170 -7.60 1.23 -7.60
C PHE A 170 -7.23 -0.06 -6.86
N VAL A 171 -6.07 -0.68 -7.14
CA VAL A 171 -5.69 -1.92 -6.43
C VAL A 171 -5.41 -1.69 -4.94
N PHE A 172 -4.95 -0.50 -4.56
CA PHE A 172 -4.72 -0.11 -3.17
C PHE A 172 -6.02 0.06 -2.37
N SER A 173 -7.11 0.46 -3.03
CA SER A 173 -8.43 0.57 -2.41
C SER A 173 -8.99 -0.75 -1.88
N PHE A 174 -8.42 -1.89 -2.29
CA PHE A 174 -8.81 -3.20 -1.76
C PHE A 174 -8.13 -3.50 -0.43
N VAL A 175 -6.96 -2.94 -0.15
CA VAL A 175 -6.10 -3.43 0.93
C VAL A 175 -6.77 -3.24 2.29
N HIS A 176 -7.09 -1.99 2.63
CA HIS A 176 -7.76 -1.67 3.90
C HIS A 176 -9.12 -2.36 4.05
N PRO A 177 -10.06 -2.25 3.09
CA PRO A 177 -11.38 -2.87 3.27
C PRO A 177 -11.32 -4.40 3.41
N PHE A 178 -10.54 -5.08 2.57
CA PHE A 178 -10.57 -6.54 2.47
C PHE A 178 -9.63 -7.25 3.47
N PHE A 179 -8.40 -6.76 3.63
CA PHE A 179 -7.39 -7.39 4.49
C PHE A 179 -7.41 -6.77 5.89
N THR A 180 -7.19 -5.46 6.03
CA THR A 180 -7.23 -4.77 7.33
C THR A 180 -8.58 -4.97 8.04
N TYR A 181 -9.68 -4.42 7.51
CA TYR A 181 -10.98 -4.41 8.21
C TYR A 181 -11.77 -5.72 8.08
N GLY A 182 -11.57 -6.45 6.98
CA GLY A 182 -12.24 -7.70 6.69
C GLY A 182 -11.60 -8.91 7.35
N PHE A 183 -10.30 -8.86 7.67
CA PHE A 183 -9.57 -10.00 8.23
C PHE A 183 -8.76 -9.68 9.49
N ILE A 184 -7.82 -8.74 9.45
CA ILE A 184 -6.81 -8.54 10.51
C ILE A 184 -7.39 -7.85 11.75
N ALA A 185 -8.10 -6.72 11.56
CA ALA A 185 -8.65 -5.90 12.64
C ALA A 185 -9.60 -6.67 13.60
N PRO A 186 -10.44 -7.64 13.16
CA PRO A 186 -11.16 -8.51 14.07
C PRO A 186 -10.28 -9.31 15.05
N PHE A 187 -9.07 -9.69 14.65
CA PHE A 187 -8.12 -10.41 15.51
C PHE A 187 -7.32 -9.46 16.40
N VAL A 188 -6.88 -8.32 15.86
CA VAL A 188 -5.97 -7.38 16.53
C VAL A 188 -6.74 -6.42 17.46
N PHE A 189 -7.82 -5.82 16.96
CA PHE A 189 -8.59 -4.78 17.66
C PHE A 189 -9.93 -5.30 18.21
N GLY A 190 -10.26 -6.57 17.99
CA GLY A 190 -11.53 -7.16 18.45
C GLY A 190 -12.77 -6.62 17.72
N PHE A 191 -12.59 -6.04 16.53
CA PHE A 191 -13.72 -5.52 15.75
C PHE A 191 -14.73 -6.60 15.42
N ALA A 192 -16.02 -6.27 15.54
CA ALA A 192 -17.09 -7.11 15.04
C ALA A 192 -16.97 -7.24 13.51
N PRO A 193 -16.89 -8.46 12.96
CA PRO A 193 -16.92 -8.69 11.52
C PRO A 193 -18.25 -8.21 10.92
N ASN A 194 -18.19 -7.57 9.75
CA ASN A 194 -19.37 -7.01 9.08
C ASN A 194 -19.11 -6.81 7.58
N ASP A 195 -19.77 -7.63 6.75
CA ASP A 195 -19.64 -7.57 5.29
C ASP A 195 -20.13 -6.24 4.71
N ALA A 196 -21.17 -5.65 5.28
CA ALA A 196 -21.69 -4.35 4.84
C ALA A 196 -20.67 -3.24 5.07
N ARG A 197 -19.88 -3.31 6.16
CA ARG A 197 -18.76 -2.38 6.40
C ARG A 197 -17.67 -2.57 5.35
N VAL A 198 -17.27 -3.81 5.06
CA VAL A 198 -16.24 -4.10 4.05
C VAL A 198 -16.64 -3.58 2.68
N ILE A 199 -17.88 -3.87 2.24
CA ILE A 199 -18.41 -3.42 0.95
C ILE A 199 -18.51 -1.89 0.92
N TYR A 200 -19.02 -1.27 1.97
CA TYR A 200 -19.13 0.19 2.05
C TYR A 200 -17.76 0.84 1.94
N LEU A 201 -16.78 0.40 2.75
CA LEU A 201 -15.42 0.92 2.72
C LEU A 201 -14.81 0.75 1.33
N LEU A 202 -14.93 -0.43 0.72
CA LEU A 202 -14.43 -0.68 -0.64
C LEU A 202 -15.01 0.32 -1.66
N LEU A 203 -16.33 0.47 -1.69
CA LEU A 203 -17.00 1.39 -2.62
C LEU A 203 -16.59 2.85 -2.42
N THR A 204 -16.31 3.24 -1.17
CA THR A 204 -15.89 4.61 -0.85
C THR A 204 -14.39 4.87 -1.07
N TYR A 205 -13.53 3.88 -0.85
CA TYR A 205 -12.08 4.00 -1.03
C TYR A 205 -11.71 4.06 -2.51
N ILE A 206 -12.38 3.27 -3.38
CA ILE A 206 -12.10 3.23 -4.82
C ILE A 206 -11.98 4.64 -5.45
N PRO A 207 -12.98 5.53 -5.38
CA PRO A 207 -12.89 6.84 -5.99
C PRO A 207 -11.78 7.71 -5.36
N GLY A 208 -11.62 7.64 -4.03
CA GLY A 208 -10.60 8.38 -3.31
C GLY A 208 -9.19 8.00 -3.69
N ASP A 209 -8.90 6.71 -3.63
CA ASP A 209 -7.58 6.13 -3.86
C ASP A 209 -7.17 6.25 -5.33
N ILE A 210 -8.11 6.14 -6.28
CA ILE A 210 -7.86 6.46 -7.69
C ILE A 210 -7.43 7.91 -7.84
N VAL A 211 -8.17 8.85 -7.25
CA VAL A 211 -7.88 10.28 -7.36
C VAL A 211 -6.51 10.61 -6.79
N ILE A 212 -6.23 10.19 -5.56
CA ILE A 212 -4.93 10.46 -4.93
C ILE A 212 -3.80 9.69 -5.63
N GLY A 213 -4.05 8.49 -6.14
CA GLY A 213 -3.09 7.73 -6.94
C GLY A 213 -2.69 8.47 -8.22
N VAL A 214 -3.65 9.04 -8.96
CA VAL A 214 -3.39 9.88 -10.14
C VAL A 214 -2.58 11.12 -9.77
N VAL A 215 -3.00 11.86 -8.74
CA VAL A 215 -2.31 13.07 -8.28
C VAL A 215 -0.87 12.75 -7.89
N SER A 216 -0.68 11.70 -7.11
CA SER A 216 0.63 11.28 -6.60
C SER A 216 1.56 10.82 -7.72
N ALA A 217 1.04 10.09 -8.72
CA ALA A 217 1.82 9.65 -9.87
C ALA A 217 2.25 10.81 -10.77
N ILE A 218 1.37 11.79 -10.99
CA ILE A 218 1.71 13.03 -11.73
C ILE A 218 2.79 13.80 -10.98
N LEU A 219 2.68 13.93 -9.66
CA LEU A 219 3.67 14.61 -8.83
C LEU A 219 5.01 13.88 -8.86
N ALA A 220 5.03 12.55 -8.72
CA ALA A 220 6.24 11.74 -8.85
C ALA A 220 6.90 11.91 -10.23
N ASN A 221 6.11 11.97 -11.31
CA ASN A 221 6.63 12.25 -12.64
C ASN A 221 7.27 13.63 -12.76
N ARG A 222 6.77 14.64 -12.03
CA ARG A 222 7.33 16.00 -12.06
C ARG A 222 8.57 16.11 -11.19
N VAL A 223 8.53 15.63 -9.96
CA VAL A 223 9.66 15.69 -9.01
C VAL A 223 10.88 14.98 -9.56
N SER A 224 10.69 13.80 -10.16
CA SER A 224 11.78 13.02 -10.76
C SER A 224 12.51 13.73 -11.91
N ARG A 225 11.91 14.74 -12.57
CA ARG A 225 12.58 15.54 -13.61
C ARG A 225 13.41 16.71 -13.06
N VAL A 226 13.18 17.07 -11.81
CA VAL A 226 13.89 18.19 -11.15
C VAL A 226 15.09 17.66 -10.38
N VAL A 227 14.98 16.47 -9.81
CA VAL A 227 16.01 15.85 -8.97
C VAL A 227 17.05 15.07 -9.79
N LEU A 228 16.72 14.64 -11.00
CA LEU A 228 17.56 13.82 -11.90
C LEU A 228 17.81 14.53 -13.22
#